data_AF-X1HGP1-F1
#
_entry.id   AF-X1HGP1-F1
#
_cell.length_a   1.000
_cell.length_b   1.000
_cell.length_c   1.000
_cell.angle_alpha   90.00
_cell.angle_beta   90.00
_cell.angle_gamma   90.00
#
_symmetry.space_group_name_H-M   'P 1'
#
loop_
_entity.id
_entity.type
_entity.pdbx_description
1 polymer ?
#
loop_
_entity_poly.entity_id
_entity_poly.type
_entity_poly.pdbx_seq_one_letter_code
_entity_poly.pdbx_strand_id
1 'polypeptide(L)'
;VGRDPIRKLSPTERLIGAANLTLEYRIIPENITRGIAAALFFNQEEDKEAVKLAELREKKGIDEVLKNICQIDPQGKLAQLIKNHIKKSLERFSGVF
;
A
#
# COMPACT_ATOMS: atom_id res chain seq x y z
N VAL A 1 15.91 -4.46 -7.86
CA VAL A 1 14.70 -3.61 -8.01
C VAL A 1 13.57 -4.24 -7.22
N GLY A 2 12.96 -3.51 -6.28
CA GLY A 2 12.01 -4.04 -5.28
C GLY A 2 12.23 -3.43 -3.88
N ARG A 3 13.50 -3.21 -3.53
CA ARG A 3 13.97 -2.62 -2.27
C ARG A 3 13.45 -1.21 -1.94
N ASP A 4 13.46 -0.82 -0.68
CA ASP A 4 13.00 0.45 -0.10
C ASP A 4 11.48 0.69 -0.22
N PRO A 5 10.62 -0.21 0.29
CA PRO A 5 9.17 -0.06 0.16
C PRO A 5 8.62 1.18 0.86
N ILE A 6 9.15 1.55 2.03
CA ILE A 6 8.72 2.76 2.77
C ILE A 6 8.95 4.03 1.96
N ARG A 7 10.12 4.17 1.31
CA ARG A 7 10.38 5.31 0.42
C ARG A 7 9.34 5.38 -0.68
N LYS A 8 9.09 4.28 -1.39
CA LYS A 8 8.11 4.20 -2.50
C LYS A 8 6.67 4.48 -2.08
N LEU A 9 6.35 4.23 -0.82
CA LEU A 9 5.05 4.51 -0.22
C LEU A 9 4.95 5.95 0.30
N SER A 10 6.01 6.75 0.25
CA SER A 10 5.95 8.19 0.58
C SER A 10 5.00 8.94 -0.36
N PRO A 11 4.26 9.97 0.12
CA PRO A 11 3.42 10.81 -0.72
C PRO A 11 4.18 11.53 -1.85
N THR A 12 5.48 11.77 -1.67
CA THR A 12 6.33 12.42 -2.68
C THR A 12 6.82 11.46 -3.77
N GLU A 13 6.54 10.17 -3.65
CA GLU A 13 6.93 9.17 -4.64
C GLU A 13 5.83 8.90 -5.68
N ARG A 14 6.26 8.35 -6.81
CA ARG A 14 5.44 8.22 -8.03
C ARG A 14 4.15 7.43 -7.83
N LEU A 15 4.11 6.45 -6.93
CA LEU A 15 2.92 5.63 -6.71
C LEU A 15 1.79 6.42 -6.04
N ILE A 16 2.08 7.04 -4.88
CA ILE A 16 1.07 7.79 -4.14
C ILE A 16 0.68 9.07 -4.89
N GLY A 17 1.67 9.79 -5.44
CA GLY A 17 1.43 10.99 -6.24
C GLY A 17 0.53 10.71 -7.45
N ALA A 18 0.82 9.65 -8.22
CA ALA A 18 -0.01 9.31 -9.38
C ALA A 18 -1.43 8.88 -8.98
N ALA A 19 -1.60 8.14 -7.87
CA ALA A 19 -2.91 7.75 -7.38
C ALA A 19 -3.77 8.97 -6.99
N ASN A 20 -3.19 9.93 -6.26
CA ASN A 20 -3.87 11.17 -5.86
C ASN A 20 -4.25 12.01 -7.08
N LEU A 21 -3.32 12.23 -8.01
CA LEU A 21 -3.57 12.98 -9.24
C LEU A 21 -4.71 12.36 -10.05
N THR A 22 -4.70 11.03 -10.22
CA THR A 22 -5.74 10.32 -10.96
C THR A 22 -7.12 10.53 -10.32
N LEU A 23 -7.21 10.49 -8.98
CA LEU A 23 -8.45 10.76 -8.25
C LEU A 23 -8.90 12.21 -8.37
N GLU A 24 -7.97 13.17 -8.40
CA GLU A 24 -8.26 14.60 -8.62
C GLU A 24 -8.99 14.81 -9.96
N TYR A 25 -8.55 14.11 -11.01
CA TYR A 25 -9.23 14.07 -12.31
C TYR A 25 -10.47 13.15 -12.35
N ARG A 26 -10.97 12.68 -11.20
CA ARG A 26 -12.14 11.81 -11.05
C ARG A 26 -12.01 10.45 -11.74
N ILE A 27 -10.80 10.01 -12.05
CA ILE A 27 -10.51 8.68 -12.60
C ILE A 27 -10.21 7.73 -11.44
N ILE A 28 -10.62 6.46 -11.53
CA ILE A 28 -10.32 5.46 -10.50
C ILE A 28 -8.93 4.85 -10.78
N PRO A 29 -7.94 4.98 -9.87
CA PRO A 29 -6.57 4.53 -10.08
C PRO A 29 -6.36 3.02 -9.84
N GLU A 30 -7.22 2.15 -10.39
CA GLU A 30 -7.29 0.71 -10.06
C GLU A 30 -5.94 -0.02 -10.09
N ASN A 31 -5.16 0.16 -11.16
CA ASN A 31 -3.85 -0.50 -11.29
C ASN A 31 -2.79 0.08 -10.33
N ILE A 32 -2.89 1.37 -10.01
CA ILE A 32 -1.96 2.02 -9.10
C ILE A 32 -2.26 1.56 -7.67
N THR A 33 -3.54 1.51 -7.27
CA THR A 33 -3.95 1.03 -5.95
C THR A 33 -3.62 -0.45 -5.75
N ARG A 34 -3.69 -1.27 -6.81
CA ARG A 34 -3.18 -2.64 -6.79
C ARG A 34 -1.67 -2.69 -6.57
N GLY A 35 -0.91 -1.83 -7.22
CA GLY A 35 0.55 -1.74 -7.04
C GLY A 35 0.93 -1.29 -5.63
N ILE A 36 0.21 -0.32 -5.07
CA ILE A 36 0.39 0.14 -3.67
C ILE A 36 0.06 -1.00 -2.70
N ALA A 37 -1.04 -1.74 -2.91
CA ALA A 37 -1.38 -2.90 -2.11
C ALA A 37 -0.27 -3.97 -2.13
N ALA A 38 0.31 -4.25 -3.29
CA ALA A 38 1.46 -5.17 -3.39
C ALA A 38 2.69 -4.62 -2.65
N ALA A 39 3.00 -3.32 -2.77
CA ALA A 39 4.12 -2.69 -2.09
C ALA A 39 3.99 -2.71 -0.55
N LEU A 40 2.77 -2.59 -0.02
CA LEU A 40 2.47 -2.69 1.43
C LEU A 40 2.77 -4.08 2.01
N PHE A 41 2.81 -5.10 1.17
CA PHE A 41 3.14 -6.48 1.52
C PHE A 41 4.46 -6.94 0.92
N PHE A 42 5.27 -6.02 0.39
CA PHE A 42 6.61 -6.36 -0.06
C PHE A 42 7.43 -6.84 1.13
N ASN A 43 7.96 -8.06 1.01
CA ASN A 43 8.75 -8.71 2.05
C ASN A 43 10.08 -9.16 1.45
N GLN A 44 11.18 -8.65 2.00
CA GLN A 44 12.54 -9.05 1.66
C GLN A 44 13.38 -8.96 2.93
N GLU A 45 13.92 -10.08 3.40
CA GLU A 45 14.60 -10.17 4.69
C GLU A 45 15.88 -9.33 4.76
N GLU A 46 16.58 -9.16 3.63
CA GLU A 46 17.79 -8.33 3.59
C GLU A 46 17.49 -6.82 3.46
N ASP A 47 16.22 -6.44 3.30
CA ASP A 47 15.78 -5.06 3.22
C ASP A 47 15.21 -4.59 4.56
N LYS A 48 16.00 -3.79 5.29
CA LYS A 48 15.63 -3.25 6.60
C LYS A 48 14.31 -2.47 6.57
N GLU A 49 14.01 -1.77 5.48
CA GLU A 49 12.76 -1.01 5.36
C GLU A 49 11.57 -1.94 5.10
N ALA A 50 11.78 -3.07 4.40
CA ALA A 50 10.74 -4.09 4.23
C ALA A 50 10.41 -4.79 5.56
N VAL A 51 11.43 -5.16 6.34
CA VAL A 51 11.26 -5.73 7.68
C VAL A 51 10.51 -4.75 8.59
N LYS A 52 10.92 -3.48 8.60
CA LYS A 52 10.25 -2.42 9.39
C LYS A 52 8.80 -2.20 8.98
N LEU A 53 8.50 -2.23 7.68
CA LEU A 53 7.14 -2.12 7.17
C LEU A 53 6.28 -3.31 7.62
N ALA A 54 6.82 -4.53 7.53
CA ALA A 54 6.13 -5.73 7.98
C ALA A 54 5.81 -5.66 9.49
N GLU A 55 6.80 -5.32 10.32
CA GLU A 55 6.59 -5.16 11.76
C GLU A 55 5.55 -4.09 12.09
N LEU A 56 5.59 -2.94 11.41
CA LEU A 56 4.62 -1.86 11.64
C LEU A 56 3.20 -2.31 11.26
N ARG A 57 3.05 -2.99 10.12
CA ARG A 57 1.78 -3.53 9.65
C ARG A 57 1.22 -4.56 10.63
N GLU A 58 2.06 -5.44 11.17
CA GLU A 58 1.65 -6.46 12.14
C GLU A 58 1.27 -5.87 13.49
N LYS A 59 2.07 -4.92 14.00
CA LYS A 59 1.86 -4.32 15.33
C LYS A 59 0.72 -3.31 15.37
N LYS A 60 0.52 -2.55 14.30
CA LYS A 60 -0.40 -1.40 14.28
C LYS A 60 -1.50 -1.47 13.22
N GLY A 61 -1.45 -2.46 12.33
CA GLY A 61 -2.44 -2.63 11.27
C GLY A 61 -2.23 -1.71 10.06
N ILE A 62 -3.03 -1.94 9.02
CA ILE A 62 -2.87 -1.29 7.72
C ILE A 62 -3.21 0.20 7.74
N ASP A 63 -4.19 0.61 8.56
CA ASP A 63 -4.66 1.99 8.66
C ASP A 63 -3.56 2.92 9.17
N GLU A 64 -2.79 2.45 10.16
CA GLU A 64 -1.68 3.20 10.71
C GLU A 64 -0.55 3.36 9.68
N VAL A 65 -0.28 2.33 8.88
CA VAL A 65 0.71 2.38 7.80
C VAL A 65 0.28 3.41 6.74
N LEU A 66 -0.98 3.35 6.29
CA LEU A 66 -1.54 4.30 5.32
C LEU A 66 -1.45 5.74 5.83
N LYS A 67 -1.78 5.97 7.10
CA LYS A 67 -1.73 7.30 7.71
C LYS A 67 -0.30 7.83 7.84
N ASN A 68 0.60 7.05 8.44
CA ASN A 68 1.89 7.57 8.87
C ASN A 68 2.99 7.44 7.81
N ILE A 69 2.92 6.44 6.94
CA ILE A 69 3.90 6.25 5.86
C ILE A 69 3.38 6.90 4.57
N CYS A 70 2.15 6.57 4.18
CA CYS A 70 1.60 7.03 2.91
C CYS A 70 0.99 8.43 2.96
N GLN A 71 0.74 8.97 4.16
CA GLN A 71 -0.01 10.21 4.37
C GLN A 71 -1.38 10.19 3.67
N ILE A 72 -2.03 9.02 3.70
CA ILE A 72 -3.38 8.81 3.17
C ILE A 72 -4.34 8.71 4.35
N ASP A 73 -5.45 9.45 4.28
CA ASP A 73 -6.57 9.29 5.24
C ASP A 73 -7.10 7.85 5.17
N PRO A 74 -7.04 7.06 6.27
CA PRO A 74 -7.52 5.68 6.29
C PRO A 74 -9.01 5.51 6.00
N GLN A 75 -9.80 6.58 6.16
CA GLN A 75 -11.23 6.61 5.82
C GLN A 75 -11.51 7.15 4.42
N GLY A 76 -10.50 7.69 3.75
CA GLY A 76 -10.60 8.29 2.43
C GLY A 76 -10.78 7.27 1.31
N LYS A 77 -11.28 7.75 0.16
CA LYS A 77 -11.56 6.91 -1.03
C LYS A 77 -10.34 6.11 -1.49
N LEU A 78 -9.15 6.72 -1.47
CA LEU A 78 -7.91 6.05 -1.88
C LEU A 78 -7.56 4.88 -0.95
N ALA A 79 -7.65 5.08 0.36
CA ALA A 79 -7.41 4.02 1.33
C ALA A 79 -8.37 2.84 1.13
N GLN A 80 -9.65 3.11 0.86
CA GLN A 80 -10.63 2.05 0.62
C GLN A 80 -10.34 1.24 -0.64
N LEU A 81 -9.92 1.88 -1.73
CA LEU A 81 -9.49 1.18 -2.94
C LEU A 81 -8.29 0.25 -2.66
N ILE A 82 -7.28 0.75 -1.92
CA ILE A 82 -6.10 -0.04 -1.55
C ILE A 82 -6.51 -1.24 -0.66
N LYS A 83 -7.29 -1.01 0.39
CA LYS A 83 -7.79 -2.06 1.30
C LYS A 83 -8.59 -3.12 0.57
N ASN A 84 -9.41 -2.73 -0.42
CA ASN A 84 -10.13 -3.67 -1.26
C ASN A 84 -9.19 -4.58 -2.06
N HIS A 85 -8.10 -4.06 -2.61
CA HIS A 85 -7.10 -4.91 -3.29
C HIS A 85 -6.38 -5.83 -2.32
N ILE A 86 -6.08 -5.37 -1.11
CA ILE A 86 -5.46 -6.20 -0.06
C ILE A 86 -6.39 -7.38 0.26
N LYS A 87 -7.66 -7.10 0.57
CA LYS A 87 -8.67 -8.14 0.85
C LYS A 87 -8.79 -9.15 -0.29
N LYS A 88 -8.96 -8.67 -1.53
CA LYS A 88 -9.02 -9.53 -2.73
C LYS A 88 -7.77 -10.39 -2.92
N SER A 89 -6.60 -9.86 -2.59
CA SER A 89 -5.34 -10.61 -2.71
C SER A 89 -5.30 -11.72 -1.66
N LEU A 90 -5.64 -11.43 -0.40
CA LEU A 90 -5.67 -12.41 0.68
C LEU A 90 -6.68 -13.54 0.46
N GLU A 91 -7.89 -13.21 -0.03
CA GLU A 91 -8.92 -14.20 -0.40
C GLU A 91 -8.42 -15.17 -1.48
N ARG A 92 -7.59 -14.67 -2.41
CA ARG A 92 -7.05 -15.48 -3.50
C ARG A 92 -5.94 -16.44 -3.05
N PHE A 93 -5.25 -16.15 -1.94
CA PHE A 93 -4.26 -17.04 -1.35
C PHE A 93 -4.87 -18.04 -0.35
N SER A 94 -6.03 -17.73 0.22
CA SER A 94 -6.73 -18.63 1.14
C SER A 94 -7.52 -19.74 0.44
N GLY A 95 -7.76 -19.64 -0.87
CA GLY A 95 -8.36 -20.69 -1.70
C GLY A 95 -7.37 -21.69 -2.31
N VAL A 96 -6.11 -21.74 -1.84
CA VAL A 96 -5.03 -22.58 -2.40
C VAL A 96 -4.45 -23.56 -1.35
N PHE A 97 -5.17 -23.82 -0.26
CA PHE A 97 -4.84 -24.87 0.71
C PHE A 97 -6.02 -25.82 0.90
#